data_AF-A0A101NXU7-F1
#
_entry.id   AF-A0A101NXU7-F1
#
_cell.length_a   1.000
_cell.length_b   1.000
_cell.length_c   1.000
_cell.angle_alpha   90.00
_cell.angle_beta   90.00
_cell.angle_gamma   90.00
#
_symmetry.space_group_name_H-M   'P 1'
#
loop_
_entity.id
_entity.type
_entity.pdbx_description
1 polymer ?
#
loop_
_entity_poly.entity_id
_entity_poly.type
_entity_poly.pdbx_seq_one_letter_code
_entity_poly.pdbx_strand_id
1 'polypeptide(L)'
;MTFTFRPLDALEDAELLHGWVTHPKAAFWMMQDATLVDVERAYMEIAADEHHHALLGLKDGEPSFLMEYYDPRHRELVGLYEPLPGDVGMHFLTPATDTPVHGFTKVVITAVLARLFEDPGARRVVVEPDVANTAVQRLNEAVGFVAERAIQKPEKKALLSFCTRERFLAATGVAV
;
A
#
# COMPACT_ATOMS: atom_id res chain seq x y z
N MET A 1 -0.79 -3.68 -19.00
CA MET A 1 0.47 -3.26 -18.35
C MET A 1 0.76 -4.29 -17.28
N THR A 2 1.97 -4.85 -17.28
CA THR A 2 2.37 -5.93 -16.38
C THR A 2 3.47 -5.38 -15.48
N PHE A 3 3.43 -5.73 -14.19
CA PHE A 3 4.46 -5.39 -13.25
C PHE A 3 5.12 -6.66 -12.72
N THR A 4 6.41 -6.56 -12.42
CA THR A 4 7.10 -7.52 -11.55
C THR A 4 7.30 -6.89 -10.18
N PHE A 5 7.63 -7.72 -9.18
CA PHE A 5 7.86 -7.27 -7.81
C PHE A 5 9.20 -7.81 -7.33
N ARG A 6 9.95 -7.01 -6.58
CA ARG A 6 11.08 -7.48 -5.79
C ARG A 6 11.02 -6.92 -4.37
N PRO A 7 11.62 -7.61 -3.39
CA PRO A 7 11.89 -7.01 -2.09
C PRO A 7 12.58 -5.66 -2.23
N LEU A 8 12.17 -4.74 -1.38
CA LEU A 8 12.85 -3.47 -1.22
C LEU A 8 14.18 -3.70 -0.49
N ASP A 9 15.26 -3.13 -1.00
CA ASP A 9 16.54 -3.08 -0.30
C ASP A 9 16.67 -1.73 0.39
N ALA A 10 16.65 -1.74 1.73
CA ALA A 10 16.62 -0.52 2.51
C ALA A 10 17.86 0.37 2.30
N LEU A 11 19.00 -0.21 1.91
CA LEU A 11 20.23 0.53 1.65
C LEU A 11 20.29 1.02 0.20
N GLU A 12 20.03 0.13 -0.75
CA GLU A 12 20.16 0.46 -2.18
C GLU A 12 19.02 1.35 -2.68
N ASP A 13 17.81 1.21 -2.13
CA ASP A 13 16.61 1.94 -2.58
C ASP A 13 16.33 3.21 -1.76
N ALA A 14 17.09 3.51 -0.70
CA ALA A 14 16.81 4.64 0.21
C ALA A 14 16.74 5.99 -0.51
N GLU A 15 17.69 6.28 -1.40
CA GLU A 15 17.71 7.55 -2.14
C GLU A 15 16.49 7.71 -3.06
N LEU A 16 16.11 6.62 -3.74
CA LEU A 16 14.93 6.58 -4.57
C LEU A 16 13.67 6.83 -3.74
N LEU A 17 13.51 6.11 -2.64
CA LEU A 17 12.35 6.23 -1.76
C LEU A 17 12.28 7.59 -1.09
N HIS A 18 13.42 8.16 -0.68
CA HIS A 18 13.47 9.49 -0.09
C HIS A 18 12.83 10.51 -1.02
N GLY A 19 13.17 10.48 -2.31
CA GLY A 19 12.53 11.31 -3.33
C GLY A 19 11.02 11.05 -3.46
N TRP A 20 10.56 9.82 -3.26
CA TRP A 20 9.14 9.47 -3.40
C TRP A 20 8.30 9.89 -2.19
N VAL A 21 8.75 9.55 -0.98
CA VAL A 21 7.97 9.71 0.26
C VAL A 21 8.00 11.14 0.80
N THR A 22 9.01 11.93 0.44
CA THR A 22 9.11 13.34 0.84
C THR A 22 8.41 14.29 -0.12
N HIS A 23 8.10 13.85 -1.34
CA HIS A 23 7.47 14.69 -2.35
C HIS A 23 6.07 15.16 -1.89
N PRO A 24 5.62 16.40 -2.17
CA PRO A 24 4.30 16.90 -1.74
C PRO A 24 3.09 16.04 -2.15
N LYS A 25 3.18 15.33 -3.28
CA LYS A 25 2.19 14.34 -3.73
C LYS A 25 1.97 13.21 -2.69
N ALA A 26 3.00 12.86 -1.93
CA ALA A 26 3.00 11.83 -0.92
C ALA A 26 2.61 12.35 0.47
N ALA A 27 1.93 13.49 0.59
CA ALA A 27 1.56 14.07 1.89
C ALA A 27 0.83 13.09 2.83
N PHE A 28 0.02 12.17 2.28
CA PHE A 28 -0.68 11.13 3.06
C PHE A 28 0.20 9.92 3.46
N TRP A 29 1.47 9.89 3.02
CA TRP A 29 2.49 8.94 3.46
C TRP A 29 3.18 9.37 4.76
N MET A 30 2.93 10.60 5.23
CA MET A 30 3.39 11.12 6.53
C MET A 30 4.92 11.18 6.73
N MET A 31 5.69 11.23 5.64
CA MET A 31 7.16 11.28 5.68
C MET A 31 7.74 12.53 5.00
N GLN A 32 6.98 13.61 4.85
CA GLN A 32 7.42 14.81 4.10
C GLN A 32 8.70 15.45 4.65
N ASP A 33 8.90 15.41 5.95
CA ASP A 33 10.06 16.01 6.64
C ASP A 33 11.17 14.99 6.92
N ALA A 34 11.05 13.74 6.42
CA ALA A 34 12.03 12.71 6.66
C ALA A 34 13.36 13.02 5.97
N THR A 35 14.46 12.84 6.68
CA THR A 35 15.79 12.81 6.06
C THR A 35 16.03 11.48 5.35
N LEU A 36 17.05 11.41 4.49
CA LEU A 36 17.45 10.14 3.88
C LEU A 36 17.72 9.05 4.92
N VAL A 37 18.36 9.42 6.03
CA VAL A 37 18.65 8.51 7.15
C VAL A 37 17.37 8.03 7.85
N ASP A 38 16.36 8.88 7.97
CA ASP A 38 15.07 8.48 8.55
C ASP A 38 14.35 7.48 7.64
N VAL A 39 14.42 7.68 6.32
CA VAL A 39 13.88 6.75 5.32
C VAL A 39 14.62 5.41 5.38
N GLU A 40 15.94 5.44 5.31
CA GLU A 40 16.79 4.24 5.42
C GLU A 40 16.45 3.45 6.70
N ARG A 41 16.37 4.13 7.85
CA ARG A 41 16.01 3.51 9.13
C ARG A 41 14.61 2.88 9.09
N ALA A 42 13.61 3.60 8.59
CA ALA A 42 12.23 3.10 8.54
C ALA A 42 12.13 1.81 7.69
N TYR A 43 12.78 1.77 6.54
CA TYR A 43 12.74 0.58 5.69
C TYR A 43 13.68 -0.54 6.18
N MET A 44 14.74 -0.24 6.93
CA MET A 44 15.50 -1.27 7.66
C MET A 44 14.66 -1.92 8.76
N GLU A 45 13.85 -1.14 9.48
CA GLU A 45 12.94 -1.67 10.50
C GLU A 45 11.92 -2.61 9.86
N ILE A 46 11.32 -2.23 8.73
CA ILE A 46 10.43 -3.11 7.95
C ILE A 46 11.18 -4.35 7.45
N ALA A 47 12.40 -4.21 6.94
CA ALA A 47 13.18 -5.36 6.45
C ALA A 47 13.54 -6.37 7.55
N ALA A 48 13.64 -5.91 8.80
CA ALA A 48 13.89 -6.74 9.98
C ALA A 48 12.60 -7.30 10.62
N ASP A 49 11.42 -6.91 10.11
CA ASP A 49 10.13 -7.28 10.67
C ASP A 49 9.60 -8.60 10.09
N GLU A 50 9.05 -9.46 10.95
CA GLU A 50 8.44 -10.73 10.53
C GLU A 50 6.99 -10.56 10.02
N HIS A 51 6.37 -9.42 10.31
CA HIS A 51 4.97 -9.12 10.06
C HIS A 51 4.74 -7.92 9.14
N HIS A 52 5.79 -7.27 8.66
CA HIS A 52 5.71 -6.10 7.75
C HIS A 52 6.74 -6.27 6.65
N HIS A 53 6.33 -6.08 5.41
CA HIS A 53 7.20 -6.22 4.26
C HIS A 53 6.98 -5.08 3.27
N ALA A 54 8.07 -4.62 2.65
CA ALA A 54 8.07 -3.63 1.59
C ALA A 54 8.61 -4.25 0.28
N LEU A 55 7.91 -3.98 -0.82
CA LEU A 55 8.28 -4.39 -2.17
C LEU A 55 8.30 -3.16 -3.08
N LEU A 56 9.20 -3.18 -4.07
CA LEU A 56 9.09 -2.32 -5.23
C LEU A 56 8.34 -3.05 -6.34
N GLY A 57 7.39 -2.34 -6.95
CA GLY A 57 6.74 -2.75 -8.19
C GLY A 57 7.44 -2.14 -9.38
N LEU A 58 7.76 -2.96 -10.39
CA LEU A 58 8.63 -2.61 -11.49
C LEU A 58 7.86 -2.68 -12.81
N LYS A 59 8.01 -1.65 -13.63
CA LYS A 59 7.52 -1.62 -15.01
C LYS A 59 8.73 -1.73 -15.93
N ASP A 60 8.76 -2.76 -16.77
CA ASP A 60 9.87 -2.98 -17.71
C ASP A 60 11.25 -3.04 -17.01
N GLY A 61 11.30 -3.52 -15.76
CA GLY A 61 12.52 -3.60 -14.95
C GLY A 61 12.83 -2.37 -14.11
N GLU A 62 12.06 -1.28 -14.24
CA GLU A 62 12.29 -0.03 -13.53
C GLU A 62 11.31 0.19 -12.36
N PRO A 63 11.78 0.55 -11.15
CA PRO A 63 10.92 0.88 -10.02
C PRO A 63 9.87 1.94 -10.38
N SER A 64 8.61 1.62 -10.11
CA SER A 64 7.45 2.42 -10.54
C SER A 64 6.47 2.73 -9.42
N PHE A 65 6.45 1.93 -8.36
CA PHE A 65 5.67 2.19 -7.16
C PHE A 65 6.22 1.40 -5.97
N LEU A 66 5.89 1.86 -4.77
CA LEU A 66 6.14 1.16 -3.51
C LEU A 66 4.86 0.44 -3.10
N MET A 67 5.01 -0.76 -2.56
CA MET A 67 3.96 -1.55 -1.95
C MET A 67 4.45 -2.01 -0.57
N GLU A 68 3.63 -1.81 0.45
CA GLU A 68 3.83 -2.42 1.76
C GLU A 68 2.66 -3.36 2.05
N TYR A 69 2.95 -4.46 2.71
CA TYR A 69 1.92 -5.34 3.24
C TYR A 69 2.33 -5.88 4.60
N TYR A 70 1.36 -6.12 5.45
CA TYR A 70 1.60 -6.46 6.84
C TYR A 70 0.48 -7.31 7.44
N ASP A 71 0.80 -8.01 8.53
CA ASP A 71 -0.19 -8.67 9.35
C ASP A 71 -0.84 -7.65 10.31
N PRO A 72 -2.12 -7.32 10.12
CA PRO A 72 -2.78 -6.27 10.88
C PRO A 72 -2.98 -6.62 12.37
N ARG A 73 -2.73 -7.86 12.76
CA ARG A 73 -2.68 -8.28 14.18
C ARG A 73 -1.46 -7.74 14.92
N HIS A 74 -0.39 -7.43 14.18
CA HIS A 74 0.91 -7.09 14.73
C HIS A 74 1.38 -5.68 14.35
N ARG A 75 0.86 -5.12 13.25
CA ARG A 75 1.30 -3.83 12.68
C ARG A 75 0.14 -2.97 12.23
N GLU A 76 0.35 -1.66 12.28
CA GLU A 76 -0.52 -0.53 11.85
C GLU A 76 -1.92 -0.43 12.48
N LEU A 77 -2.61 -1.54 12.71
CA LEU A 77 -4.02 -1.62 13.09
C LEU A 77 -4.26 -2.34 14.42
N VAL A 78 -3.19 -2.59 15.19
CA VAL A 78 -3.25 -3.28 16.48
C VAL A 78 -4.21 -2.55 17.43
N GLY A 79 -5.25 -3.24 17.88
CA GLY A 79 -6.26 -2.68 18.79
C GLY A 79 -7.21 -1.66 18.16
N LEU A 80 -7.14 -1.43 16.85
CA LEU A 80 -8.01 -0.48 16.13
C LEU A 80 -9.22 -1.16 15.49
N TYR A 81 -9.17 -2.47 15.27
CA TYR A 81 -10.27 -3.34 14.87
C TYR A 81 -9.98 -4.79 15.29
N GLU A 82 -10.94 -5.70 15.06
CA GLU A 82 -10.80 -7.14 15.32
C GLU A 82 -10.35 -7.85 14.02
N PRO A 83 -9.08 -8.29 13.92
CA PRO A 83 -8.57 -8.95 12.72
C PRO A 83 -9.13 -10.37 12.58
N LEU A 84 -9.38 -10.80 11.34
CA LEU A 84 -9.77 -12.17 11.02
C LEU A 84 -8.59 -12.95 10.44
N PRO A 85 -8.57 -14.30 10.57
CA PRO A 85 -7.59 -15.12 9.87
C PRO A 85 -7.58 -14.86 8.36
N GLY A 86 -6.39 -14.58 7.82
CA GLY A 86 -6.21 -14.24 6.40
C GLY A 86 -6.46 -12.77 6.06
N ASP A 87 -6.64 -11.89 7.05
CA ASP A 87 -6.53 -10.45 6.83
C ASP A 87 -5.09 -10.05 6.52
N VAL A 88 -4.91 -9.22 5.51
CA VAL A 88 -3.62 -8.63 5.13
C VAL A 88 -3.80 -7.13 4.97
N GLY A 89 -3.05 -6.34 5.73
CA GLY A 89 -3.02 -4.90 5.57
C GLY A 89 -2.11 -4.50 4.41
N MET A 90 -2.38 -3.36 3.77
CA MET A 90 -1.50 -2.84 2.72
C MET A 90 -1.46 -1.32 2.64
N HIS A 91 -0.31 -0.80 2.22
CA HIS A 91 -0.15 0.56 1.72
C HIS A 91 0.52 0.52 0.35
N PHE A 92 0.33 1.56 -0.46
CA PHE A 92 1.07 1.70 -1.71
C PHE A 92 1.26 3.18 -2.08
N LEU A 93 2.36 3.49 -2.77
CA LEU A 93 2.70 4.83 -3.19
C LEU A 93 3.11 4.83 -4.67
N THR A 94 2.53 5.75 -5.45
CA THR A 94 3.04 6.05 -6.80
C THR A 94 3.80 7.38 -6.76
N PRO A 95 5.07 7.42 -7.18
CA PRO A 95 5.87 8.65 -7.15
C PRO A 95 5.27 9.75 -8.03
N ALA A 96 5.74 10.97 -7.86
CA ALA A 96 5.45 12.04 -8.80
C ALA A 96 6.06 11.75 -10.17
N THR A 97 5.46 12.28 -11.23
CA THR A 97 5.93 12.10 -12.60
C THR A 97 5.52 13.30 -13.44
N ASP A 98 6.41 13.70 -14.35
CA ASP A 98 6.14 14.75 -15.34
C ASP A 98 5.40 14.21 -16.57
N THR A 99 5.26 12.88 -16.69
CA THR A 99 4.63 12.19 -17.82
C THR A 99 3.48 11.29 -17.34
N PRO A 100 2.41 11.87 -16.75
CA PRO A 100 1.33 11.09 -16.16
C PRO A 100 0.60 10.24 -17.20
N VAL A 101 0.46 8.95 -16.90
CA VAL A 101 -0.34 8.01 -17.68
C VAL A 101 -1.73 7.89 -17.07
N HIS A 102 -2.77 8.15 -17.87
CA HIS A 102 -4.15 8.02 -17.41
C HIS A 102 -4.44 6.61 -16.89
N GLY A 103 -5.05 6.51 -15.70
CA GLY A 103 -5.40 5.24 -15.07
C GLY A 103 -4.23 4.48 -14.43
N PHE A 104 -3.00 5.02 -14.47
CA PHE A 104 -1.81 4.33 -13.95
C PHE A 104 -1.98 3.86 -12.50
N THR A 105 -2.40 4.74 -11.58
CA THR A 105 -2.58 4.38 -10.18
C THR A 105 -3.63 3.30 -9.98
N LYS A 106 -4.68 3.25 -10.83
CA LYS A 106 -5.68 2.16 -10.81
C LYS A 106 -5.07 0.82 -11.20
N VAL A 107 -4.22 0.81 -12.22
CA VAL A 107 -3.50 -0.41 -12.63
C VAL A 107 -2.52 -0.85 -11.54
N VAL A 108 -1.84 0.08 -10.88
CA VAL A 108 -0.94 -0.21 -9.73
C VAL A 108 -1.70 -0.86 -8.58
N ILE A 109 -2.77 -0.24 -8.07
CA ILE A 109 -3.52 -0.85 -6.95
C ILE A 109 -4.11 -2.21 -7.35
N THR A 110 -4.55 -2.37 -8.60
CA THR A 110 -5.06 -3.66 -9.10
C THR A 110 -3.96 -4.73 -9.05
N ALA A 111 -2.72 -4.39 -9.44
CA ALA A 111 -1.59 -5.31 -9.36
C ALA A 111 -1.15 -5.60 -7.92
N VAL A 112 -1.22 -4.61 -7.02
CA VAL A 112 -0.96 -4.79 -5.58
C VAL A 112 -1.94 -5.80 -4.98
N LEU A 113 -3.25 -5.62 -5.20
CA LEU A 113 -4.25 -6.58 -4.70
C LEU A 113 -4.07 -7.94 -5.36
N ALA A 114 -3.78 -7.97 -6.67
CA ALA A 114 -3.56 -9.24 -7.35
C ALA A 114 -2.40 -10.01 -6.72
N ARG A 115 -1.27 -9.32 -6.46
CA ARG A 115 -0.09 -9.88 -5.80
C ARG A 115 -0.40 -10.41 -4.40
N LEU A 116 -1.19 -9.68 -3.60
CA LEU A 116 -1.59 -10.12 -2.26
C LEU A 116 -2.46 -11.38 -2.31
N PHE A 117 -3.39 -11.44 -3.26
CA PHE A 117 -4.28 -12.57 -3.43
C PHE A 117 -3.62 -13.78 -4.13
N GLU A 118 -2.39 -13.69 -4.64
CA GLU A 118 -1.65 -14.90 -5.07
C GLU A 118 -1.46 -15.88 -3.90
N ASP A 119 -1.42 -15.40 -2.66
CA ASP A 119 -1.49 -16.26 -1.48
C ASP A 119 -2.94 -16.73 -1.24
N PRO A 120 -3.24 -18.04 -1.31
CA PRO A 120 -4.57 -18.56 -1.01
C PRO A 120 -4.98 -18.34 0.46
N GLY A 121 -4.03 -18.10 1.36
CA GLY A 121 -4.25 -17.72 2.75
C GLY A 121 -4.78 -16.29 2.91
N ALA A 122 -4.53 -15.40 1.95
CA ALA A 122 -5.08 -14.05 1.94
C ALA A 122 -6.57 -14.09 1.56
N ARG A 123 -7.43 -13.80 2.55
CA ARG A 123 -8.89 -13.81 2.42
C ARG A 123 -9.47 -12.42 2.20
N ARG A 124 -8.88 -11.42 2.84
CA ARG A 124 -9.38 -10.04 2.82
C ARG A 124 -8.22 -9.06 3.00
N VAL A 125 -8.18 -8.04 2.15
CA VAL A 125 -7.22 -6.94 2.27
C VAL A 125 -7.85 -5.81 3.06
N VAL A 126 -7.08 -5.22 3.97
CA VAL A 126 -7.48 -4.14 4.88
C VAL A 126 -6.69 -2.88 4.55
N VAL A 127 -7.37 -1.73 4.56
CA VAL A 127 -6.73 -0.42 4.37
C VAL A 127 -7.36 0.64 5.27
N GLU A 128 -6.55 1.65 5.59
CA GLU A 128 -6.90 2.76 6.47
C GLU A 128 -6.36 4.10 5.93
N PRO A 129 -6.77 4.51 4.71
CA PRO A 129 -6.43 5.83 4.20
C PRO A 129 -6.99 6.94 5.09
N ASP A 130 -6.34 8.10 5.08
CA ASP A 130 -6.89 9.30 5.72
C ASP A 130 -8.30 9.62 5.19
N VAL A 131 -9.21 10.03 6.08
CA VAL A 131 -10.59 10.40 5.69
C VAL A 131 -10.64 11.58 4.71
N ALA A 132 -9.63 12.45 4.71
CA ALA A 132 -9.49 13.56 3.77
C ALA A 132 -8.94 13.11 2.40
N ASN A 133 -8.32 11.93 2.30
CA ASN A 133 -7.80 11.40 1.03
C ASN A 133 -8.93 10.76 0.19
N THR A 134 -9.87 11.59 -0.27
CA THR A 134 -11.01 11.11 -1.06
C THR A 134 -10.60 10.51 -2.41
N ALA A 135 -9.42 10.85 -2.92
CA ALA A 135 -8.90 10.30 -4.17
C ALA A 135 -8.55 8.81 -4.03
N VAL A 136 -7.81 8.43 -2.98
CA VAL A 136 -7.50 7.01 -2.73
C VAL A 136 -8.75 6.22 -2.31
N GLN A 137 -9.71 6.86 -1.63
CA GLN A 137 -10.98 6.21 -1.29
C GLN A 137 -11.77 5.81 -2.55
N ARG A 138 -11.90 6.72 -3.54
CA ARG A 138 -12.52 6.40 -4.84
C ARG A 138 -11.75 5.31 -5.59
N LEU A 139 -10.43 5.29 -5.46
CA LEU A 139 -9.58 4.28 -6.08
C LEU A 139 -9.80 2.90 -5.44
N ASN A 140 -9.84 2.84 -4.11
CA ASN A 140 -10.12 1.63 -3.34
C ASN A 140 -11.52 1.08 -3.72
N GLU A 141 -12.54 1.93 -3.74
CA GLU A 141 -13.90 1.51 -4.16
C GLU A 141 -13.89 0.91 -5.57
N ALA A 142 -13.15 1.54 -6.51
CA ALA A 142 -13.05 1.08 -7.90
C ALA A 142 -12.36 -0.28 -8.08
N VAL A 143 -11.72 -0.83 -7.04
CA VAL A 143 -11.13 -2.18 -7.03
C VAL A 143 -11.78 -3.12 -6.01
N GLY A 144 -12.95 -2.74 -5.48
CA GLY A 144 -13.78 -3.64 -4.67
C GLY A 144 -13.67 -3.46 -3.15
N PHE A 145 -12.96 -2.43 -2.66
CA PHE A 145 -13.02 -2.10 -1.25
C PHE A 145 -14.39 -1.54 -0.88
N VAL A 146 -14.84 -1.92 0.32
CA VAL A 146 -16.03 -1.35 0.96
C VAL A 146 -15.58 -0.70 2.27
N ALA A 147 -15.91 0.58 2.44
CA ALA A 147 -15.67 1.30 3.67
C ALA A 147 -16.55 0.75 4.80
N GLU A 148 -15.97 0.55 5.99
CA GLU A 148 -16.69 0.15 7.19
C GLU A 148 -16.97 1.35 8.09
N ARG A 149 -15.91 1.95 8.63
CA ARG A 149 -16.02 3.04 9.62
C ARG A 149 -14.73 3.84 9.72
N ALA A 150 -14.84 5.04 10.29
CA ALA A 150 -13.65 5.80 10.67
C ALA A 150 -13.02 5.24 11.96
N ILE A 151 -11.69 5.23 12.03
CA ILE A 151 -10.87 4.92 13.19
C ILE A 151 -9.92 6.08 13.49
N GLN A 152 -9.49 6.20 14.75
CA GLN A 152 -8.53 7.22 15.16
C GLN A 152 -7.15 6.58 15.31
N LYS A 153 -6.19 7.03 14.51
CA LYS A 153 -4.75 6.77 14.71
C LYS A 153 -4.08 8.01 15.33
N PRO A 154 -2.91 7.90 15.97
CA PRO A 154 -2.19 9.07 16.49
C PRO A 154 -1.93 10.16 15.44
N GLU A 155 -1.64 9.75 14.21
CA GLU A 155 -1.22 10.62 13.11
C GLU A 155 -2.37 11.07 12.19
N LYS A 156 -3.53 10.38 12.21
CA LYS A 156 -4.67 10.69 11.34
C LYS A 156 -5.99 10.11 11.82
N LYS A 157 -7.09 10.68 11.32
CA LYS A 157 -8.39 10.00 11.29
C LYS A 157 -8.47 9.18 10.01
N ALA A 158 -8.55 7.86 10.11
CA ALA A 158 -8.49 6.95 8.97
C ALA A 158 -9.83 6.29 8.68
N LEU A 159 -10.07 5.89 7.43
CA LEU A 159 -11.27 5.18 6.99
C LEU A 159 -10.96 3.70 6.79
N LEU A 160 -11.30 2.88 7.79
CA LEU A 160 -11.12 1.43 7.73
C LEU A 160 -12.01 0.85 6.63
N SER A 161 -11.39 0.14 5.68
CA SER A 161 -12.05 -0.42 4.52
C SER A 161 -11.51 -1.82 4.20
N PHE A 162 -12.35 -2.63 3.57
CA PHE A 162 -12.05 -4.04 3.33
C PHE A 162 -12.36 -4.47 1.89
N CYS A 163 -11.47 -5.24 1.29
CA CYS A 163 -11.68 -5.89 -0.01
C CYS A 163 -11.51 -7.40 0.13
N THR A 164 -12.51 -8.19 -0.25
CA THR A 164 -12.34 -9.66 -0.34
C THR A 164 -11.93 -10.04 -1.75
N ARG A 165 -11.37 -11.25 -1.92
CA ARG A 165 -11.01 -11.79 -3.24
C ARG A 165 -12.19 -11.75 -4.22
N GLU A 166 -13.38 -12.09 -3.76
CA GLU A 166 -14.59 -12.13 -4.61
C GLU A 166 -14.98 -10.72 -5.07
N ARG A 167 -14.89 -9.72 -4.19
CA ARG A 167 -15.15 -8.32 -4.55
C ARG A 167 -14.11 -7.77 -5.51
N PHE A 168 -12.84 -8.08 -5.28
CA PHE A 168 -11.76 -7.70 -6.18
C PHE A 168 -11.98 -8.27 -7.59
N LEU A 169 -12.27 -9.57 -7.68
CA LEU A 169 -12.58 -10.24 -8.94
C LEU A 169 -13.80 -9.61 -9.62
N ALA A 170 -14.88 -9.38 -8.88
CA ALA A 170 -16.11 -8.79 -9.43
C ALA A 170 -15.88 -7.35 -9.95
N ALA A 171 -15.05 -6.55 -9.27
CA ALA A 171 -14.78 -5.17 -9.64
C ALA A 171 -13.79 -5.03 -10.81
N THR A 172 -12.85 -5.96 -10.95
CA THR A 172 -11.72 -5.81 -11.88
C THR A 172 -11.70 -6.84 -13.02
N GLY A 173 -12.38 -7.97 -12.86
CA GLY A 173 -12.28 -9.12 -13.76
C GLY A 173 -10.94 -9.85 -13.71
N VAL A 174 -10.02 -9.46 -12.80
CA VAL A 174 -8.71 -10.10 -12.64
C VAL A 174 -8.86 -11.32 -11.74
N ALA A 175 -8.64 -12.50 -12.32
CA ALA A 175 -8.59 -13.75 -11.58
C ALA A 175 -7.25 -13.89 -10.85
N VAL A 176 -7.32 -14.28 -9.58
CA VAL A 176 -6.20 -14.48 -8.66
C VAL A 176 -6.42 -15.66 -7.75
#